data_AF-A0A7G6Z9R3-F1
#
_entry.id   AF-A0A7G6Z9R3-F1
#
_cell.length_a   1.000
_cell.length_b   1.000
_cell.length_c   1.000
_cell.angle_alpha   90.00
_cell.angle_beta   90.00
_cell.angle_gamma   90.00
#
_symmetry.space_group_name_H-M   'P 1'
#
loop_
_entity.id
_entity.type
_entity.pdbx_description
1 polymer ?
#
loop_
_entity_poly.entity_id
_entity_poly.type
_entity_poly.pdbx_seq_one_letter_code
_entity_poly.pdbx_strand_id
1 'polypeptide(L)'
;MILHVVNSVMRPLIALWLRQSVNSWERSPSPVDSPTVHGAGVDPVRVLLSGTGIAAGYGTVTHDLAFAGQLARRLAVLSGRGVDLEIRVSTTMTAKACAVTLSELTLDRFDAIVLVVGAVEAFELR
;
A
#
# COMPACT_ATOMS: atom_id res chain seq x y z
N MET A 1 38.69 4.64 -6.47
CA MET A 1 38.76 3.29 -7.06
C MET A 1 37.93 2.26 -6.29
N ILE A 2 38.06 2.17 -4.95
CA ILE A 2 37.29 1.21 -4.10
C ILE A 2 35.76 1.43 -4.15
N LEU A 3 35.29 2.68 -4.18
CA LEU A 3 33.84 2.98 -4.28
C LEU A 3 33.18 2.48 -5.59
N HIS A 4 33.92 2.43 -6.70
CA HIS A 4 33.37 1.97 -7.98
C HIS A 4 33.20 0.45 -8.00
N VAL A 5 34.15 -0.29 -7.42
CA VAL A 5 34.10 -1.76 -7.38
C VAL A 5 32.96 -2.24 -6.48
N VAL A 6 32.77 -1.60 -5.31
CA VAL A 6 31.65 -1.90 -4.42
C VAL A 6 30.32 -1.64 -5.13
N ASN A 7 30.18 -0.52 -5.84
CA ASN A 7 28.95 -0.23 -6.58
C ASN A 7 28.69 -1.21 -7.74
N SER A 8 29.73 -1.61 -8.47
CA SER A 8 29.61 -2.53 -9.62
C SER A 8 29.29 -3.97 -9.23
N VAL A 9 29.72 -4.44 -8.05
CA VAL A 9 29.42 -5.79 -7.56
C VAL A 9 28.13 -5.80 -6.73
N MET A 10 27.85 -4.74 -5.96
CA MET A 10 26.63 -4.66 -5.16
C MET A 10 25.38 -4.47 -6.02
N ARG A 11 25.43 -3.72 -7.13
CA ARG A 11 24.26 -3.56 -8.02
C ARG A 11 23.71 -4.89 -8.57
N PRO A 12 24.51 -5.81 -9.14
CA PRO A 12 23.98 -7.09 -9.62
C PRO A 12 23.56 -8.01 -8.47
N LEU A 13 24.25 -7.95 -7.32
CA LEU A 13 23.86 -8.70 -6.12
C LEU A 13 22.53 -8.21 -5.53
N ILE A 14 22.34 -6.90 -5.43
CA ILE A 14 21.07 -6.28 -5.00
C ILE A 14 20.00 -6.55 -6.04
N ALA A 15 20.28 -6.46 -7.34
CA ALA A 15 19.30 -6.79 -8.38
C ALA A 15 18.89 -8.27 -8.33
N LEU A 16 19.84 -9.18 -8.06
CA LEU A 16 19.57 -10.60 -7.91
C LEU A 16 18.79 -10.91 -6.62
N TRP A 17 19.19 -10.29 -5.51
CA TRP A 17 18.49 -10.38 -4.23
C TRP A 17 17.09 -9.82 -4.34
N LEU A 18 16.90 -8.63 -4.92
CA LEU A 18 15.59 -8.06 -5.21
C LEU A 18 14.78 -9.03 -6.06
N ARG A 19 15.29 -9.57 -7.17
CA ARG A 19 14.56 -10.57 -7.98
C ARG A 19 14.12 -11.80 -7.19
N GLN A 20 14.90 -12.25 -6.21
CA GLN A 20 14.51 -13.36 -5.32
C GLN A 20 13.57 -12.91 -4.19
N SER A 21 13.70 -11.68 -3.72
CA SER A 21 12.94 -11.10 -2.61
C SER A 21 11.66 -10.38 -3.04
N VAL A 22 11.46 -10.05 -4.31
CA VAL A 22 10.24 -9.37 -4.80
C VAL A 22 9.01 -10.23 -4.49
N ASN A 23 9.16 -11.55 -4.40
CA ASN A 23 8.08 -12.47 -4.06
C ASN A 23 8.12 -12.98 -2.61
N SER A 24 9.06 -12.51 -1.76
CA SER A 24 9.08 -12.96 -0.36
C SER A 24 7.82 -12.53 0.40
N TRP A 25 7.19 -11.44 -0.03
CA TRP A 25 5.92 -10.96 0.51
C TRP A 25 4.76 -11.93 0.26
N GLU A 26 4.79 -12.73 -0.82
CA GLU A 26 3.76 -13.75 -1.12
C GLU A 26 3.70 -14.84 -0.05
N ARG A 27 4.80 -15.06 0.68
CA ARG A 27 4.86 -16.02 1.78
C ARG A 27 4.47 -15.42 3.12
N SER A 28 4.29 -14.11 3.17
CA SER A 28 3.87 -13.42 4.39
C SER A 28 2.35 -13.50 4.51
N PRO A 29 1.80 -13.58 5.74
CA PRO A 29 0.37 -13.43 5.94
C PRO A 29 -0.12 -12.14 5.27
N SER A 30 -1.23 -12.23 4.55
CA SER A 30 -1.96 -11.08 4.05
C SER A 30 -3.33 -11.02 4.73
N PRO A 31 -3.88 -9.82 4.96
CA PRO A 31 -5.25 -9.67 5.42
C PRO A 31 -6.24 -10.43 4.54
N VAL A 32 -7.15 -11.17 5.17
CA VAL A 32 -8.24 -11.92 4.50
C VAL A 32 -9.63 -11.50 4.98
N ASP A 33 -9.68 -10.54 5.91
CA ASP A 33 -10.91 -9.92 6.40
C ASP A 33 -11.47 -8.93 5.40
N SER A 34 -12.62 -8.31 5.75
CA SER A 34 -13.25 -7.29 4.92
C SER A 34 -12.24 -6.19 4.56
N PRO A 35 -12.18 -5.72 3.30
CA PRO A 35 -11.25 -4.68 2.85
C PRO A 35 -11.72 -3.27 3.29
N THR A 36 -12.13 -3.16 4.55
CA THR A 36 -12.69 -1.96 5.16
C THR A 36 -12.19 -1.86 6.59
N VAL A 37 -11.79 -0.66 7.00
CA VAL A 37 -11.29 -0.37 8.34
C VAL A 37 -12.02 0.84 8.90
N HIS A 38 -12.31 0.81 10.19
CA HIS A 38 -13.01 1.89 10.88
C HIS A 38 -12.14 2.55 11.95
N GLY A 39 -12.18 3.88 12.00
CA GLY A 39 -11.66 4.70 13.09
C GLY A 39 -12.79 5.21 13.97
N ALA A 40 -12.58 5.24 15.29
CA ALA A 40 -13.60 5.65 16.25
C ALA A 40 -13.95 7.15 16.12
N GLY A 41 -15.24 7.48 16.18
CA GLY A 41 -15.74 8.86 16.18
C GLY A 41 -17.07 9.00 15.45
N VAL A 42 -17.65 10.20 15.50
CA VAL A 42 -18.89 10.54 14.78
C VAL A 42 -18.58 11.21 13.44
N ASP A 43 -19.55 11.24 12.53
CA ASP A 43 -19.45 11.89 11.22
C ASP A 43 -18.18 11.46 10.44
N PRO A 44 -18.14 10.19 9.97
CA PRO A 44 -16.90 9.61 9.50
C PRO A 44 -16.38 10.26 8.22
N VAL A 45 -15.07 10.48 8.17
CA VAL A 45 -14.34 10.81 6.94
C VAL A 45 -14.19 9.53 6.12
N ARG A 46 -14.68 9.55 4.88
CA ARG A 46 -14.65 8.42 3.95
C ARG A 46 -13.35 8.46 3.14
N VAL A 47 -12.49 7.48 3.33
CA VAL A 47 -11.15 7.43 2.73
C VAL A 47 -11.05 6.22 1.82
N LEU A 48 -10.52 6.41 0.62
CA LEU A 48 -10.10 5.29 -0.25
C LEU A 48 -8.59 5.11 -0.15
N LEU A 49 -8.13 3.91 0.19
CA LEU A 49 -6.73 3.51 0.09
C LEU A 49 -6.56 2.60 -1.12
N SER A 50 -5.73 3.00 -2.09
CA SER A 50 -5.42 2.19 -3.27
C SER A 50 -3.92 2.06 -3.52
N GLY A 51 -3.49 0.90 -4.02
CA GLY A 51 -2.07 0.67 -4.32
C GLY A 51 -1.58 -0.75 -4.13
N THR A 52 -0.30 -0.87 -3.78
CA THR A 52 0.42 -2.13 -3.57
C THR A 52 1.24 -2.09 -2.27
N GLY A 53 1.92 -3.19 -1.94
CA GLY A 53 2.90 -3.28 -0.87
C GLY A 53 2.30 -3.01 0.50
N ILE A 54 2.73 -1.92 1.16
CA ILE A 54 2.25 -1.56 2.50
C ILE A 54 0.74 -1.29 2.54
N ALA A 55 0.14 -0.85 1.43
CA ALA A 55 -1.30 -0.65 1.36
C ALA A 55 -2.07 -1.98 1.44
N ALA A 56 -1.45 -3.07 0.97
CA ALA A 56 -2.04 -4.41 1.04
C ALA A 56 -1.89 -5.08 2.41
N GLY A 57 -1.06 -4.52 3.31
CA GLY A 57 -0.95 -5.01 4.68
C GLY A 57 -0.17 -6.31 4.85
N TYR A 58 0.75 -6.65 3.95
CA TYR A 58 1.59 -7.85 4.10
C TYR A 58 2.28 -7.91 5.46
N GLY A 59 2.35 -9.11 6.02
CA GLY A 59 2.85 -9.37 7.36
C GLY A 59 1.80 -9.23 8.46
N THR A 60 0.53 -9.01 8.12
CA THR A 60 -0.57 -8.89 9.08
C THR A 60 -1.73 -9.81 8.73
N VAL A 61 -2.53 -10.17 9.73
CA VAL A 61 -3.66 -11.10 9.59
C VAL A 61 -4.96 -10.37 9.25
N THR A 62 -5.07 -9.08 9.60
CA THR A 62 -6.25 -8.25 9.37
C THR A 62 -5.85 -6.85 8.91
N HIS A 63 -6.74 -6.20 8.14
CA HIS A 63 -6.50 -4.82 7.69
C HIS A 63 -6.45 -3.82 8.85
N ASP A 64 -7.07 -4.13 10.00
CA ASP A 64 -7.02 -3.29 11.21
C ASP A 64 -5.67 -3.34 11.93
N LEU A 65 -4.89 -4.43 11.76
CA LEU A 65 -3.51 -4.52 12.24
C LEU A 65 -2.50 -3.92 11.24
N ALA A 66 -2.91 -3.79 9.97
CA ALA A 66 -2.09 -3.28 8.89
C ALA A 66 -1.90 -1.75 8.93
N PHE A 67 -1.21 -1.25 7.90
CA PHE A 67 -1.11 0.18 7.61
C PHE A 67 -2.47 0.88 7.60
N ALA A 68 -3.49 0.26 6.99
CA ALA A 68 -4.84 0.81 6.93
C ALA A 68 -5.46 1.06 8.32
N GLY A 69 -5.37 0.09 9.23
CA GLY A 69 -5.75 0.22 10.63
C GLY A 69 -5.07 1.37 11.36
N GLN A 70 -3.74 1.45 11.25
CA GLN A 70 -2.97 2.54 11.85
C GLN A 70 -3.35 3.90 11.26
N LEU A 71 -3.54 3.97 9.95
CA LEU A 71 -3.96 5.19 9.26
C LEU A 71 -5.34 5.65 9.74
N ALA A 72 -6.33 4.76 9.79
CA ALA A 72 -7.68 5.09 10.24
C ALA A 72 -7.69 5.59 11.70
N ARG A 73 -6.97 4.91 12.61
CA ARG A 73 -6.85 5.35 14.01
C ARG A 73 -6.19 6.72 14.13
N ARG A 74 -5.10 6.97 13.40
CA ARG A 74 -4.42 8.27 13.46
C ARG A 74 -5.26 9.39 12.84
N LEU A 75 -5.94 9.13 11.72
CA LEU A 75 -6.84 10.10 11.11
C LEU A 75 -8.01 10.44 12.04
N ALA A 76 -8.58 9.45 12.73
CA ALA A 76 -9.65 9.68 13.70
C ALA A 76 -9.18 10.60 14.84
N VAL A 77 -8.00 10.32 15.42
CA VAL A 77 -7.42 11.16 16.47
C VAL A 77 -7.11 12.58 15.99
N LEU A 78 -6.54 12.72 14.79
CA LEU A 78 -6.14 14.03 14.25
C LEU A 78 -7.33 14.89 13.82
N SER A 79 -8.38 14.28 13.29
CA SER A 79 -9.57 14.99 12.81
C SER A 79 -10.64 15.19 13.88
N GLY A 80 -10.62 14.39 14.95
CA GLY A 80 -11.71 14.33 15.93
C GLY A 80 -13.00 13.71 15.39
N ARG A 81 -12.95 13.07 14.22
CA ARG A 81 -14.09 12.45 13.52
C ARG A 81 -13.91 10.94 13.42
N GLY A 82 -15.00 10.22 13.12
CA GLY A 82 -14.90 8.84 12.69
C GLY A 82 -14.11 8.71 11.38
N VAL A 83 -13.70 7.50 11.03
CA VAL A 83 -13.06 7.24 9.72
C VAL A 83 -13.61 5.95 9.15
N ASP A 84 -14.04 5.98 7.90
CA ASP A 84 -14.40 4.80 7.13
C ASP A 84 -13.42 4.67 5.96
N LEU A 85 -12.53 3.68 6.04
CA LEU A 85 -11.47 3.47 5.06
C LEU A 85 -11.75 2.23 4.22
N GLU A 86 -11.95 2.40 2.92
CA GLU A 86 -12.08 1.31 1.93
C GLU A 86 -10.73 1.03 1.27
N ILE A 87 -10.42 -0.25 1.06
CA ILE A 87 -9.11 -0.70 0.56
C ILE A 87 -9.27 -1.34 -0.83
N ARG A 88 -8.52 -0.84 -1.82
CA ARG A 88 -8.49 -1.33 -3.20
C ARG A 88 -7.05 -1.54 -3.67
N VAL A 89 -6.54 -2.73 -3.40
CA VAL A 89 -5.14 -3.07 -3.60
C VAL A 89 -4.97 -4.28 -4.52
N SER A 90 -3.83 -4.35 -5.17
CA SER A 90 -3.37 -5.55 -5.86
C SER A 90 -1.86 -5.70 -5.66
N THR A 91 -1.40 -6.96 -5.61
CA THR A 91 0.01 -7.32 -5.41
C THR A 91 0.91 -6.68 -6.48
N THR A 92 0.40 -6.53 -7.70
CA THR A 92 1.10 -6.01 -8.87
C THR A 92 0.55 -4.66 -9.34
N MET A 93 -0.13 -3.91 -8.47
CA MET A 93 -0.73 -2.63 -8.85
C MET A 93 0.33 -1.59 -9.23
N THR A 94 0.40 -1.28 -10.52
CA THR A 94 1.10 -0.12 -11.07
C THR A 94 0.29 1.15 -10.85
N ALA A 95 0.92 2.33 -10.90
CA ALA A 95 0.27 3.63 -10.95
C ALA A 95 -0.73 3.71 -12.12
N LYS A 96 -0.40 3.14 -13.28
CA LYS A 96 -1.33 3.06 -14.41
C LYS A 96 -2.54 2.20 -14.10
N ALA A 97 -2.36 1.00 -13.54
CA ALA A 97 -3.46 0.12 -13.16
C ALA A 97 -4.34 0.76 -12.06
N CYS A 98 -3.72 1.43 -11.09
CA CYS A 98 -4.42 2.18 -10.07
C CYS A 98 -5.32 3.27 -10.68
N ALA A 99 -4.80 4.06 -11.63
CA ALA A 99 -5.60 5.08 -12.31
C ALA A 99 -6.82 4.49 -13.04
N VAL A 100 -6.67 3.32 -13.68
CA VAL A 100 -7.78 2.59 -14.30
C VAL A 100 -8.80 2.17 -13.23
N THR A 101 -8.36 1.54 -12.14
CA THR A 101 -9.24 1.15 -11.04
C THR A 101 -9.99 2.35 -10.45
N LEU A 102 -9.35 3.49 -10.27
CA LEU A 102 -10.00 4.70 -9.77
C LEU A 102 -11.06 5.24 -10.73
N SER A 103 -10.85 5.11 -12.05
CA SER A 103 -11.81 5.57 -13.06
C SER A 103 -13.11 4.74 -13.09
N GLU A 104 -13.09 3.53 -12.54
CA GLU A 104 -14.26 2.64 -12.42
C GLU A 104 -15.09 2.92 -11.17
N LEU A 105 -14.62 3.80 -10.28
CA LEU A 105 -15.25 4.11 -9.01
C LEU A 105 -15.96 5.46 -9.05
N THR A 106 -17.07 5.57 -8.33
CA THR A 106 -17.73 6.84 -8.01
C THR A 106 -16.90 7.54 -6.92
N LEU A 107 -15.98 8.43 -7.32
CA LEU A 107 -14.98 9.01 -6.41
C LEU A 107 -15.52 10.13 -5.50
N ASP A 108 -16.65 10.75 -5.86
CA ASP A 108 -17.35 11.78 -5.10
C ASP A 108 -17.85 11.32 -3.71
N ARG A 109 -17.96 10.00 -3.49
CA ARG A 109 -18.31 9.43 -2.19
C ARG A 109 -17.15 9.44 -1.19
N PHE A 110 -15.94 9.76 -1.62
CA PHE A 110 -14.77 9.80 -0.76
C PHE A 110 -14.35 11.24 -0.47
N ASP A 111 -14.02 11.51 0.78
CA ASP A 111 -13.49 12.80 1.22
C ASP A 111 -11.97 12.89 0.98
N ALA A 112 -11.29 11.74 0.90
CA ALA A 112 -9.86 11.65 0.57
C ALA A 112 -9.50 10.34 -0.12
N ILE A 113 -8.46 10.37 -0.96
CA ILE A 113 -7.89 9.21 -1.63
C ILE A 113 -6.39 9.16 -1.31
N VAL A 114 -5.93 8.02 -0.80
CA VAL A 114 -4.52 7.74 -0.48
C VAL A 114 -3.98 6.71 -1.46
N LEU A 115 -2.93 7.07 -2.18
CA LEU A 115 -2.32 6.24 -3.21
C LEU A 115 -0.94 5.75 -2.78
N VAL A 116 -0.71 4.44 -2.86
CA VAL A 116 0.58 3.80 -2.61
C VAL A 116 1.01 3.05 -3.87
N VAL A 117 1.62 3.79 -4.80
CA VAL A 117 1.98 3.32 -6.15
C VAL A 117 3.44 3.63 -6.46
N GLY A 118 3.95 3.11 -7.58
CA GLY A 118 5.31 3.38 -8.06
C GLY A 118 6.34 2.34 -7.65
N ALA A 119 6.06 1.50 -6.65
CA ALA A 119 6.98 0.43 -6.23
C ALA A 119 7.19 -0.61 -7.34
N VAL A 120 6.12 -0.99 -8.06
CA VAL A 120 6.20 -1.94 -9.18
C VAL A 120 7.05 -1.34 -10.30
N GLU A 121 6.76 -0.10 -10.69
CA GLU A 121 7.52 0.60 -11.74
C GLU A 121 8.98 0.80 -11.38
N ALA A 122 9.28 1.11 -10.11
CA ALA A 122 10.66 1.28 -9.66
C ALA A 122 11.52 0.02 -9.86
N PHE A 123 10.92 -1.17 -9.80
CA PHE A 123 11.62 -2.42 -10.12
C PHE A 123 11.83 -2.63 -11.62
N GLU A 124 11.06 -1.95 -12.46
CA GLU A 124 11.16 -2.01 -13.92
C GLU A 124 12.10 -0.95 -14.52
N LEU A 125 12.37 0.13 -13.79
CA LEU A 125 13.35 1.15 -14.17
C LEU A 125 14.77 0.58 -14.12
N ARG A 126 15.35 0.36 -15.30
CA ARG A 126 16.75 -0.08 -15.50
C ARG A 126 17.73 1.08 -15.56
#